data_AF-A0A7X8USX4-F1
#
_entry.id   AF-A0A7X8USX4-F1
#
_cell.length_a   1.000
_cell.length_b   1.000
_cell.length_c   1.000
_cell.angle_alpha   90.00
_cell.angle_beta   90.00
_cell.angle_gamma   90.00
#
_symmetry.space_group_name_H-M   'P 1'
#
loop_
_entity.id
_entity.type
_entity.pdbx_description
1 polymer ?
#
loop_
_entity_poly.entity_id
_entity_poly.type
_entity_poly.pdbx_seq_one_letter_code
_entity_poly.pdbx_strand_id
1 'polypeptide(L)'
;MWTRYRIARISPATGQVLSWIDISGLLSPLERLLYGSPNGIAYDAQHDRIFVTGKRWPSVFEIRVQSDASAMRSIRLGNEHRSFAASAYD
;
A
#
# COMPACT_ATOMS: atom_id res chain seq x y z
N MET A 1 -7.41 5.38 16.12
CA MET A 1 -8.14 4.79 14.98
C MET A 1 -7.29 3.68 14.37
N TRP A 2 -7.63 2.41 14.61
CA TRP A 2 -6.83 1.25 14.22
C TRP A 2 -7.59 0.37 13.22
N THR A 3 -7.81 0.89 12.00
CA THR A 3 -7.93 0.09 10.75
C THR A 3 -7.86 1.08 9.59
N ARG A 4 -6.65 1.42 9.16
CA ARG A 4 -6.46 2.12 7.88
C ARG A 4 -5.91 1.11 6.90
N TYR A 5 -6.52 1.04 5.72
CA TYR A 5 -6.05 0.25 4.59
C TYR A 5 -4.79 0.89 4.01
N ARG A 6 -3.72 0.91 4.79
CA ARG A 6 -2.44 1.53 4.45
C ARG A 6 -1.27 0.71 4.98
N ILE A 7 -0.17 0.71 4.24
CA ILE A 7 1.09 0.09 4.64
C ILE A 7 2.11 1.19 4.90
N ALA A 8 2.80 1.14 6.04
CA ALA A 8 3.91 2.03 6.35
C ALA A 8 5.21 1.46 5.78
N ARG A 9 5.97 2.27 5.02
CA ARG A 9 7.39 1.98 4.75
C ARG A 9 8.21 2.66 5.84
N ILE A 10 8.94 1.88 6.62
CA ILE A 10 9.67 2.36 7.79
C ILE A 10 11.17 2.17 7.56
N SER A 11 11.96 3.19 7.90
CA SER A 11 13.41 3.07 7.94
C SER A 11 13.81 2.13 9.07
N PRO A 12 14.50 1.01 8.79
CA PRO A 12 14.95 0.11 9.86
C PRO A 12 16.04 0.75 10.73
N ALA A 13 16.77 1.73 10.21
CA ALA A 13 17.85 2.41 10.94
C ALA A 13 17.33 3.46 11.94
N THR A 14 16.21 4.13 11.63
CA THR A 14 15.73 5.28 12.41
C THR A 14 14.34 5.09 13.01
N GLY A 15 13.59 4.07 12.58
CA GLY A 15 12.19 3.87 12.97
C GLY A 15 11.21 4.89 12.36
N GLN A 16 11.70 5.85 11.57
CA GLN A 16 10.85 6.86 10.94
C GLN A 16 10.03 6.26 9.80
N VAL A 17 8.77 6.70 9.68
CA VAL A 17 7.94 6.38 8.52
C VAL A 17 8.42 7.19 7.33
N LEU A 18 8.89 6.50 6.29
CA LEU A 18 9.35 7.07 5.03
C LEU A 18 8.18 7.47 4.13
N SER A 19 7.16 6.60 4.03
CA SER A 19 5.98 6.83 3.21
C SER A 19 4.82 5.93 3.62
N TRP A 20 3.61 6.30 3.18
CA TRP A 20 2.40 5.48 3.30
C TRP A 20 1.97 5.00 1.91
N ILE A 21 1.63 3.72 1.80
CA ILE A 21 1.02 3.14 0.61
C ILE A 21 -0.47 2.98 0.90
N ASP A 22 -1.33 3.52 0.03
CA ASP A 22 -2.78 3.32 0.14
C ASP A 22 -3.18 2.01 -0.56
N ILE A 23 -3.81 1.12 0.20
CA ILE A 23 -4.31 -0.18 -0.27
C ILE A 23 -5.84 -0.29 -0.11
N SER A 24 -6.53 0.83 0.11
CA SER A 24 -7.99 0.84 0.23
C SER A 24 -8.71 0.40 -1.05
N GLY A 25 -8.03 0.49 -2.20
CA GLY A 25 -8.53 0.03 -3.50
C GLY A 25 -8.47 -1.48 -3.74
N LEU A 26 -7.84 -2.28 -2.85
CA LEU A 26 -7.72 -3.72 -3.06
C LEU A 26 -9.04 -4.48 -2.82
N LEU A 27 -9.94 -3.92 -2.02
CA LEU A 27 -11.26 -4.50 -1.75
C LEU A 27 -12.33 -3.47 -2.06
N SER A 28 -13.45 -3.92 -2.64
CA SER A 28 -14.65 -3.12 -2.78
C SER A 28 -15.19 -2.67 -1.42
N PRO A 29 -16.02 -1.61 -1.35
CA PRO A 29 -16.64 -1.18 -0.11
C PRO A 29 -17.39 -2.30 0.64
N LEU A 30 -18.06 -3.19 -0.09
CA LEU A 30 -18.79 -4.32 0.49
C LEU A 30 -17.84 -5.37 1.09
N GLU A 31 -16.80 -5.75 0.35
CA GLU A 31 -15.80 -6.72 0.83
C GLU A 31 -15.08 -6.23 2.10
N ARG A 32 -14.82 -4.92 2.21
CA ARG A 32 -14.24 -4.32 3.43
C ARG A 32 -15.13 -4.41 4.67
N LEU A 33 -16.45 -4.61 4.49
CA LEU A 33 -17.39 -4.85 5.60
C LEU A 33 -17.48 -6.34 5.97
N LEU A 34 -17.25 -7.23 4.99
CA LEU A 34 -17.37 -8.67 5.16
C LEU A 34 -16.09 -9.31 5.71
N TYR A 35 -14.93 -8.76 5.35
CA TYR A 35 -13.63 -9.32 5.68
C TYR A 35 -12.90 -8.48 6.72
N GLY A 36 -11.91 -9.11 7.38
CA GLY A 36 -11.13 -8.46 8.42
C GLY A 36 -10.04 -7.55 7.88
N SER A 37 -9.24 -6.99 8.79
CA SER A 37 -8.18 -6.04 8.47
C SER A 37 -7.07 -6.62 7.56
N PRO A 38 -6.38 -5.77 6.77
CA PRO A 38 -5.12 -6.14 6.12
C PRO A 38 -4.10 -6.59 7.16
N ASN A 39 -3.44 -7.73 6.93
CA ASN A 39 -2.62 -8.37 7.95
C ASN A 39 -1.45 -9.20 7.40
N GLY A 40 -1.44 -9.54 6.11
CA GLY A 40 -0.36 -10.30 5.48
C GLY A 40 0.35 -9.46 4.43
N ILE A 41 1.68 -9.41 4.50
CA ILE A 41 2.55 -8.81 3.49
C ILE A 41 3.70 -9.80 3.26
N ALA A 42 3.98 -10.12 1.99
CA ALA A 42 5.14 -10.92 1.59
C ALA A 42 5.90 -10.23 0.46
N TYR A 43 7.22 -10.37 0.45
CA TYR A 43 8.08 -9.86 -0.61
C TYR A 43 8.89 -11.01 -1.21
N ASP A 44 8.76 -11.18 -2.53
CA ASP A 44 9.57 -12.08 -3.34
C ASP A 44 10.70 -11.28 -3.97
N ALA A 45 11.89 -11.34 -3.36
CA ALA A 45 13.06 -10.59 -3.79
C ALA A 45 13.63 -11.07 -5.14
N GLN A 46 13.38 -12.32 -5.53
CA GLN A 46 13.91 -12.88 -6.77
C GLN A 46 13.20 -12.28 -7.99
N HIS A 47 11.90 -12.02 -7.87
CA HIS A 47 11.07 -11.52 -8.96
C HIS A 47 10.55 -10.09 -8.74
N ASP A 48 10.96 -9.45 -7.64
CA ASP A 48 10.53 -8.11 -7.21
C ASP A 48 9.00 -7.95 -7.10
N ARG A 49 8.36 -8.89 -6.39
CA ARG A 49 6.89 -8.92 -6.23
C ARG A 49 6.48 -8.74 -4.78
N ILE A 50 5.45 -7.92 -4.56
CA ILE A 50 4.86 -7.70 -3.24
C ILE A 50 3.46 -8.29 -3.23
N PHE A 51 3.16 -9.15 -2.25
CA PHE A 51 1.85 -9.73 -2.05
C PHE A 51 1.20 -9.19 -0.79
N VAL A 52 -0.09 -8.85 -0.86
CA VAL A 52 -0.88 -8.31 0.26
C VAL A 52 -2.16 -9.12 0.43
N THR A 53 -2.52 -9.39 1.68
CA THR A 53 -3.79 -10.03 2.05
C THR A 53 -4.23 -9.58 3.45
N GLY A 54 -5.36 -10.12 3.91
CA GLY A 54 -5.95 -9.78 5.20
C GLY A 54 -6.69 -10.93 5.86
N LYS A 55 -7.20 -10.67 7.04
CA LYS A 55 -7.92 -11.68 7.83
C LYS A 55 -9.19 -12.09 7.08
N ARG A 56 -9.26 -13.36 6.68
CA ARG A 56 -10.39 -13.95 5.93
C ARG A 56 -10.65 -13.34 4.55
N TRP A 57 -9.68 -12.65 3.96
CA TRP A 57 -9.82 -12.19 2.58
C TRP A 57 -9.92 -13.40 1.65
N PRO A 58 -10.74 -13.33 0.58
CA PRO A 58 -10.92 -14.44 -0.36
C PRO A 58 -9.71 -14.58 -1.31
N SER A 59 -8.88 -13.55 -1.39
CA SER A 59 -7.78 -13.43 -2.35
C SER A 59 -6.49 -12.91 -1.72
N VAL A 60 -5.37 -13.17 -2.40
CA VAL A 60 -4.07 -12.54 -2.19
C VAL A 60 -3.79 -11.68 -3.42
N PHE A 61 -3.37 -10.44 -3.22
CA PHE A 61 -3.13 -9.49 -4.31
C PHE A 61 -1.63 -9.30 -4.50
N GLU A 62 -1.13 -9.49 -5.72
CA GLU A 62 0.15 -8.90 -6.12
C GLU A 62 -0.04 -7.39 -6.33
N ILE A 63 0.81 -6.56 -5.74
CA ILE A 63 0.76 -5.11 -5.88
C ILE A 63 2.08 -4.55 -6.41
N ARG A 64 1.99 -3.45 -7.14
CA ARG A 64 3.15 -2.61 -7.47
C ARG A 64 3.02 -1.25 -6.82
N VAL A 65 4.11 -0.80 -6.20
CA VAL A 65 4.20 0.53 -5.61
C VAL A 65 4.74 1.47 -6.68
N GLN A 66 3.89 2.36 -7.18
CA GLN A 66 4.33 3.38 -8.11
C GLN A 66 5.14 4.44 -7.34
N SER A 67 6.41 4.61 -7.72
CA SER A 67 7.16 5.78 -7.30
C SER A 67 6.69 6.94 -8.16
N ASP A 68 6.13 7.97 -7.55
CA ASP A 68 5.74 9.18 -8.27
C ASP A 68 6.97 10.04 -8.56
N ALA A 69 7.90 9.49 -9.35
CA ALA A 69 9.09 10.18 -9.84
C ALA A 69 8.72 11.35 -10.77
N SER A 70 7.51 11.30 -11.34
CA SER A 70 6.92 12.37 -12.15
C SER A 70 6.53 13.60 -11.31
N ALA A 71 6.10 13.43 -10.06
CA ALA A 71 5.83 14.54 -9.14
C ALA A 71 7.11 15.21 -8.63
N MET A 72 8.21 14.46 -8.49
CA MET A 72 9.49 15.02 -8.05
C MET A 72 10.16 15.93 -9.10
N ARG A 73 9.78 15.80 -10.38
CA ARG A 73 10.21 16.71 -11.46
C ARG A 73 9.33 17.96 -11.60
N SER A 74 8.12 17.97 -11.05
CA SER A 74 7.17 19.10 -11.18
C SER A 74 6.95 19.90 -9.90
N ILE A 75 7.34 19.39 -8.72
CA ILE A 75 7.08 20.07 -7.44
C ILE A 75 8.35 20.77 -6.95
N ARG A 76 8.64 21.93 -7.55
CA ARG A 76 8.94 23.11 -6.73
C ARG A 76 7.61 23.86 -6.62
N LEU A 77 7.18 24.13 -5.39
CA LEU A 77 5.94 24.80 -4.95
C LEU A 77 4.81 23.82 -4.56
N GLY A 78 4.45 23.86 -3.27
CA GLY A 78 3.15 23.40 -2.78
C GLY A 78 3.20 22.17 -1.88
N ASN A 79 3.03 22.40 -0.57
CA ASN A 79 2.82 21.36 0.43
C ASN A 79 1.48 20.65 0.20
N GLU A 80 1.52 19.43 -0.33
CA GLU A 80 0.42 18.47 -0.19
C GLU A 80 0.90 17.03 -0.45
N HIS A 81 0.88 16.22 0.61
CA HIS A 81 1.20 14.78 0.54
C HIS A 81 0.12 14.05 -0.26
N ARG A 82 0.40 13.72 -1.52
CA ARG A 82 -0.43 12.81 -2.32
C ARG A 82 0.02 11.37 -2.07
N SER A 83 -0.96 10.51 -1.75
CA SER A 83 -0.76 9.07 -1.55
C SER A 83 -0.98 8.35 -2.87
N PHE A 84 -0.07 7.45 -3.25
CA PHE A 84 -0.16 6.70 -4.51
C PHE A 84 -0.79 5.34 -4.30
N ALA A 85 -1.69 4.98 -5.21
CA ALA A 85 -2.50 3.79 -5.16
C ALA A 85 -1.71 2.54 -5.56
N ALA A 86 -1.85 1.47 -4.78
CA ALA A 86 -1.59 0.12 -5.26
C ALA A 86 -2.68 -0.25 -6.30
N SER A 87 -2.29 -0.58 -7.52
CA SER A 87 -3.18 -1.22 -8.49
C SER A 87 -2.99 -2.72 -8.35
N ALA A 88 -4.05 -3.44 -7.96
CA ALA A 88 -4.13 -4.88 -8.16
C ALA A 88 -4.50 -5.15 -9.63
N TYR A 89 -3.90 -6.18 -10.23
CA TYR A 89 -4.39 -6.78 -11.46
C TYR A 89 -5.02 -8.14 -11.08
N ASP A 90 -6.13 -8.49 -11.74
CA ASP A 90 -6.84 -9.77 -11.59
C ASP A 90 -5.99 -10.97 -12.03
#